data_AF-A0A9P1APB7-F1
#
_entry.id   AF-A0A9P1APB7-F1
#
_cell.length_a   1.000
_cell.length_b   1.000
_cell.length_c   1.000
_cell.angle_alpha   90.00
_cell.angle_beta   90.00
_cell.angle_gamma   90.00
#
_symmetry.space_group_name_H-M   'P 1'
#
loop_
_entity.id
_entity.type
_entity.pdbx_description
1 polymer ?
#
loop_
_entity_poly.entity_id
_entity_poly.type
_entity_poly.pdbx_seq_one_letter_code
_entity_poly.pdbx_strand_id
1 'polypeptide(L)'
;MMLHFILLIIPISTIVKCDNTMTIVWGKPSALTNALANTSLTWDQCVSACYTAQRCVLAYQNATACNMFNYNVMPTVTQENSTLGNMVAFKVTSLGDTCPVGVDAPTFNKTNATGYLLTNDIGNEYPAKIYYNISLSGTTWKLSYLVSSSCVSPSVSFIQHSDGSVVCIAIYISNGSLSYTDSVAGCKTLGATLLSINYPADALAAVFVINYYYANFKTTNFYVRIDGQRTTACQSAPNTAACVSGSGFNFTDLNYKGSLDYYNWTTNSSAKVAADDHCIVYAVLGSNSTKADVRSCTNKSPYLALGHLCAKTGWS
;
A
#
# COMPACT_ATOMS: atom_id res chain seq x y z
N MET A 1 -49.71 -30.37 -13.45
CA MET A 1 -48.64 -30.10 -14.44
C MET A 1 -47.75 -29.01 -13.86
N MET A 2 -46.69 -29.41 -13.14
CA MET A 2 -45.83 -28.51 -12.36
C MET A 2 -44.44 -28.54 -13.01
N LEU A 3 -44.12 -27.49 -13.76
CA LEU A 3 -42.88 -27.35 -14.53
C LEU A 3 -41.74 -27.02 -13.56
N HIS A 4 -40.82 -27.97 -13.33
CA HIS A 4 -39.61 -27.73 -12.55
C HIS A 4 -38.55 -27.07 -13.43
N PHE A 5 -38.21 -25.81 -13.14
CA PHE A 5 -37.07 -25.12 -13.73
C PHE A 5 -35.79 -25.55 -13.00
N ILE A 6 -34.93 -26.32 -13.67
CA ILE A 6 -33.58 -26.63 -13.19
C ILE A 6 -32.69 -25.42 -13.48
N LEU A 7 -32.30 -24.69 -12.43
CA LEU A 7 -31.35 -23.58 -12.51
C LEU A 7 -29.94 -24.17 -12.68
N LEU A 8 -29.43 -24.20 -13.92
CA LEU A 8 -28.05 -24.57 -14.21
C LEU A 8 -27.12 -23.45 -13.74
N ILE A 9 -26.46 -23.65 -12.59
CA ILE A 9 -25.40 -22.78 -12.10
C ILE A 9 -24.17 -23.05 -12.97
N ILE A 10 -23.97 -22.25 -14.01
CA ILE A 10 -22.74 -22.27 -14.81
C ILE A 10 -21.64 -21.67 -13.91
N PRO A 11 -20.57 -22.41 -13.56
CA PRO A 11 -19.43 -21.80 -12.91
C PRO A 11 -18.84 -20.80 -13.91
N ILE A 12 -18.98 -19.51 -13.59
CA ILE A 12 -18.25 -18.45 -14.27
C ILE A 12 -16.79 -18.66 -13.85
N SER A 13 -16.06 -19.44 -14.64
CA SER A 13 -14.60 -19.50 -14.58
C SER A 13 -14.11 -18.08 -14.83
N THR A 14 -13.74 -17.37 -13.77
CA THR A 14 -12.95 -16.16 -13.91
C THR A 14 -11.72 -16.54 -14.72
N ILE A 15 -11.55 -15.96 -15.91
CA ILE A 15 -10.30 -16.04 -16.65
C ILE A 15 -9.27 -15.40 -15.73
N VAL A 16 -8.50 -16.22 -15.02
CA VAL A 16 -7.31 -15.76 -14.32
C VAL A 16 -6.34 -15.37 -15.42
N LYS A 17 -6.27 -14.08 -15.71
CA LYS A 17 -5.22 -13.54 -16.55
C LYS A 17 -3.90 -13.89 -15.87
N CYS A 18 -3.13 -14.81 -16.46
CA CYS A 18 -1.79 -15.10 -15.99
C CYS A 18 -0.92 -13.87 -16.28
N ASP A 19 -0.72 -13.01 -15.28
CA ASP A 19 0.14 -11.84 -15.44
C ASP A 19 1.60 -12.27 -15.70
N ASN A 20 2.02 -13.43 -15.18
CA ASN A 20 3.35 -14.02 -15.40
C ASN A 20 3.30 -15.49 -15.84
N THR A 21 4.38 -15.97 -16.46
CA THR A 21 4.70 -17.37 -16.79
C THR A 21 6.14 -17.71 -16.39
N MET A 22 6.45 -19.01 -16.31
CA MET A 22 7.82 -19.49 -16.12
C MET A 22 8.40 -19.96 -17.47
N THR A 23 9.42 -19.27 -17.96
CA THR A 23 10.11 -19.61 -19.21
C THR A 23 11.37 -20.43 -18.90
N ILE A 24 11.35 -21.70 -19.29
CA ILE A 24 12.45 -22.65 -19.05
C ILE A 24 13.45 -22.60 -20.20
N VAL A 25 14.73 -22.41 -19.89
CA VAL A 25 15.83 -22.31 -20.87
C VAL A 25 17.10 -22.98 -20.35
N TRP A 26 18.01 -23.30 -21.26
CA TRP A 26 19.34 -23.79 -20.91
C TRP A 26 20.21 -22.63 -20.41
N GLY A 27 20.71 -22.77 -19.19
CA GLY A 27 21.55 -21.74 -18.59
C GLY A 27 22.00 -22.09 -17.20
N LYS A 28 22.99 -21.33 -16.72
CA LYS A 28 23.62 -21.55 -15.42
C LYS A 28 23.86 -20.22 -14.70
N PRO A 29 23.37 -20.07 -13.46
CA PRO A 29 23.71 -18.91 -12.62
C PRO A 29 25.21 -18.84 -12.34
N SER A 30 25.77 -17.62 -12.36
CA SER A 30 27.19 -17.40 -12.05
C SER A 30 27.56 -17.67 -10.59
N ALA A 31 26.59 -17.61 -9.68
CA ALA A 31 26.72 -17.95 -8.27
C ALA A 31 25.40 -18.45 -7.70
N LEU A 32 25.46 -19.21 -6.60
CA LEU A 32 24.29 -19.64 -5.82
C LEU A 32 24.13 -18.87 -4.50
N THR A 33 24.96 -17.84 -4.29
CA THR A 33 24.90 -16.99 -3.09
C THR A 33 23.53 -16.34 -2.96
N ASN A 34 22.97 -16.35 -1.75
CA ASN A 34 21.64 -15.81 -1.42
C ASN A 34 20.45 -16.49 -2.12
N ALA A 35 20.67 -17.63 -2.79
CA ALA A 35 19.57 -18.45 -3.24
C ALA A 35 18.83 -19.07 -2.06
N LEU A 36 17.50 -19.13 -2.15
CA LEU A 36 16.68 -19.95 -1.28
C LEU A 36 16.79 -21.40 -1.76
N ALA A 37 17.65 -22.17 -1.11
CA ALA A 37 17.91 -23.57 -1.44
C ALA A 37 16.92 -24.51 -0.75
N ASN A 38 16.36 -25.46 -1.49
CA ASN A 38 15.50 -26.52 -0.99
C ASN A 38 15.91 -27.87 -1.61
N THR A 39 16.33 -28.82 -0.78
CA THR A 39 16.82 -30.13 -1.20
C THR A 39 15.71 -31.17 -1.42
N SER A 40 14.46 -30.84 -1.07
CA SER A 40 13.32 -31.76 -1.13
C SER A 40 12.42 -31.59 -2.36
N LEU A 41 12.64 -30.53 -3.16
CA LEU A 41 11.81 -30.24 -4.33
C LEU A 41 12.37 -30.87 -5.61
N THR A 42 11.48 -31.48 -6.40
CA THR A 42 11.76 -31.81 -7.80
C THR A 42 11.86 -30.56 -8.66
N TRP A 43 12.30 -30.69 -9.93
CA TRP A 43 12.40 -29.54 -10.84
C TRP A 43 11.07 -28.82 -11.01
N ASP A 44 10.01 -29.57 -11.34
CA ASP A 44 8.68 -28.98 -11.58
C ASP A 44 8.14 -28.32 -10.31
N GLN A 45 8.39 -28.93 -9.15
CA GLN A 45 8.05 -28.32 -7.85
C GLN A 45 8.87 -27.07 -7.58
N CYS A 46 10.14 -27.01 -7.98
CA CYS A 46 11.00 -25.84 -7.86
C CYS A 46 10.49 -24.68 -8.71
N VAL A 47 10.14 -24.96 -9.98
CA VAL A 47 9.56 -23.99 -10.90
C VAL A 47 8.22 -23.48 -10.38
N SER A 48 7.35 -24.39 -9.92
CA SER A 48 6.06 -24.03 -9.34
C SER A 48 6.21 -23.23 -8.03
N ALA A 49 7.14 -23.60 -7.16
CA ALA A 49 7.41 -22.86 -5.93
C ALA A 49 7.88 -21.44 -6.25
N CYS A 50 8.82 -21.28 -7.18
CA CYS A 50 9.24 -19.96 -7.63
C CYS A 50 8.09 -19.18 -8.27
N TYR A 51 7.24 -19.82 -9.07
CA TYR A 51 6.06 -19.19 -9.65
C TYR A 51 5.15 -18.57 -8.57
N THR A 52 4.86 -19.33 -7.51
CA THR A 52 3.99 -18.88 -6.41
C THR A 52 4.63 -17.87 -5.47
N ALA A 53 5.96 -17.93 -5.28
CA ALA A 53 6.67 -17.02 -4.40
C ALA A 53 6.66 -15.59 -4.96
N GLN A 54 6.15 -14.64 -4.17
CA GLN A 54 5.95 -13.24 -4.61
C GLN A 54 7.23 -12.57 -5.14
N ARG A 55 8.38 -12.87 -4.54
CA ARG A 55 9.65 -12.22 -4.86
C ARG A 55 10.51 -12.99 -5.88
N CYS A 56 10.20 -14.26 -6.12
CA CYS A 56 11.06 -15.13 -6.92
C CYS A 56 10.93 -14.81 -8.41
N VAL A 57 12.08 -14.68 -9.07
CA VAL A 57 12.19 -14.38 -10.51
C VAL A 57 12.97 -15.45 -11.28
N LEU A 58 13.72 -16.30 -10.59
CA LEU A 58 14.57 -17.33 -11.19
C LEU A 58 14.58 -18.59 -10.34
N ALA A 59 14.30 -19.73 -10.96
CA ALA A 59 14.55 -21.05 -10.39
C ALA A 59 15.71 -21.74 -11.13
N TYR A 60 16.52 -22.47 -10.38
CA TYR A 60 17.64 -23.27 -10.90
C TYR A 60 17.77 -24.53 -10.06
N GLN A 61 17.73 -25.71 -10.68
CA GLN A 61 18.04 -26.94 -9.97
C GLN A 61 19.43 -27.43 -10.33
N ASN A 62 20.26 -27.65 -9.31
CA ASN A 62 21.48 -28.42 -9.42
C ASN A 62 21.24 -29.85 -8.91
N ALA A 63 22.29 -30.68 -8.89
CA ALA A 63 22.18 -32.08 -8.47
C ALA A 63 21.71 -32.28 -7.01
N THR A 64 21.76 -31.25 -6.16
CA THR A 64 21.51 -31.37 -4.72
C THR A 64 20.34 -30.54 -4.21
N ALA A 65 19.94 -29.49 -4.93
CA ALA A 65 18.92 -28.57 -4.47
C ALA A 65 18.23 -27.79 -5.61
N CYS A 66 16.96 -27.46 -5.37
CA CYS A 66 16.27 -26.34 -5.99
C CYS A 66 16.79 -25.02 -5.40
N ASN A 67 17.26 -24.11 -6.23
CA ASN A 67 17.76 -22.79 -5.85
C ASN A 67 16.83 -21.73 -6.46
N MET A 68 16.17 -20.96 -5.62
CA MET A 68 15.27 -19.88 -6.03
C MET A 68 15.88 -18.53 -5.71
N PHE A 69 15.84 -17.60 -6.66
CA PHE A 69 16.40 -16.26 -6.49
C PHE A 69 15.30 -15.20 -6.53
N ASN A 70 15.34 -14.30 -5.56
CA ASN A 70 14.50 -13.12 -5.56
C ASN A 70 15.04 -12.05 -6.51
N TYR A 71 14.16 -11.15 -6.97
CA TYR A 71 14.51 -10.09 -7.92
C TYR A 71 15.75 -9.27 -7.54
N ASN A 72 15.97 -9.03 -6.24
CA ASN A 72 17.05 -8.18 -5.73
C ASN A 72 18.40 -8.88 -5.59
N VAL A 73 18.46 -10.20 -5.74
CA VAL A 73 19.67 -11.02 -5.58
C VAL A 73 19.90 -11.98 -6.75
N MET A 74 19.15 -11.83 -7.84
CA MET A 74 19.34 -12.67 -9.02
C MET A 74 20.75 -12.45 -9.59
N PRO A 75 21.59 -13.50 -9.67
CA PRO A 75 22.89 -13.41 -10.30
C PRO A 75 22.74 -13.26 -11.81
N THR A 76 23.86 -13.00 -12.49
CA THR A 76 23.90 -13.19 -13.94
C THR A 76 23.73 -14.67 -14.30
N VAL A 77 23.09 -14.94 -15.43
CA VAL A 77 22.89 -16.31 -15.93
C VAL A 77 23.54 -16.43 -17.30
N THR A 78 24.48 -17.35 -17.44
CA THR A 78 25.13 -17.62 -18.73
C THR A 78 24.25 -18.57 -19.54
N GLN A 79 24.06 -18.25 -20.83
CA GLN A 79 23.38 -19.10 -21.80
C GLN A 79 24.17 -20.39 -21.97
N GLU A 80 23.47 -21.52 -21.90
CA GLU A 80 24.04 -22.83 -22.18
C GLU A 80 23.23 -23.56 -23.27
N ASN A 81 23.61 -24.79 -23.58
CA ASN A 81 22.89 -25.64 -24.50
C ASN A 81 22.48 -26.95 -23.79
N SER A 82 21.67 -27.76 -24.47
CA SER A 82 21.17 -29.03 -23.93
C SER A 82 22.24 -30.04 -23.58
N THR A 83 23.46 -29.94 -24.13
CA THR A 83 24.53 -30.91 -23.84
C THR A 83 25.14 -30.70 -22.46
N LEU A 84 24.98 -29.51 -21.86
CA LEU A 84 25.49 -29.19 -20.53
C LEU A 84 24.49 -29.52 -19.40
N GLY A 85 23.21 -29.70 -19.73
CA GLY A 85 22.20 -30.19 -18.80
C GLY A 85 21.71 -29.18 -17.74
N ASN A 86 22.23 -27.95 -17.71
CA ASN A 86 21.80 -26.94 -16.73
C ASN A 86 20.58 -26.18 -17.23
N MET A 87 19.50 -26.20 -16.45
CA MET A 87 18.25 -25.54 -16.77
C MET A 87 17.91 -24.48 -15.74
N VAL A 88 17.41 -23.35 -16.23
CA VAL A 88 16.84 -22.28 -15.41
C VAL A 88 15.41 -21.99 -15.86
N ALA A 89 14.60 -21.46 -14.95
CA ALA A 89 13.27 -20.97 -15.26
C ALA A 89 13.14 -19.51 -14.82
N PHE A 90 12.90 -18.61 -15.78
CA PHE A 90 12.68 -17.20 -15.51
C PHE A 90 11.17 -16.93 -15.36
N LYS A 91 10.77 -16.21 -14.30
CA LYS A 91 9.44 -15.64 -14.20
C LYS A 91 9.40 -14.38 -15.06
N VAL A 92 8.51 -14.33 -16.04
CA VAL A 92 8.35 -13.19 -16.97
C VAL A 92 6.87 -12.92 -17.21
N THR A 93 6.54 -11.71 -17.64
CA THR A 93 5.17 -11.32 -17.99
C THR A 93 4.67 -12.22 -19.12
N SER A 94 3.43 -12.71 -19.02
CA SER A 94 2.82 -13.44 -20.13
C SER A 94 2.51 -12.51 -21.31
N LEU A 95 2.90 -12.88 -22.54
CA LEU A 95 2.53 -12.14 -23.76
C LEU A 95 1.15 -12.54 -24.32
N GLY A 96 0.32 -13.25 -23.53
CA GLY A 96 -1.00 -13.75 -23.92
C GLY A 96 -1.08 -15.28 -23.89
N ASP A 97 -2.00 -15.85 -24.66
CA ASP A 97 -2.24 -17.30 -24.68
C ASP A 97 -1.22 -18.09 -25.54
N THR A 98 -0.33 -17.38 -26.24
CA THR A 98 0.66 -17.99 -27.13
C THR A 98 2.08 -17.82 -26.58
N CYS A 99 2.86 -18.91 -26.58
CA CYS A 99 4.27 -18.86 -26.23
C CYS A 99 5.03 -17.94 -27.20
N PRO A 100 5.90 -17.04 -26.71
CA PRO A 100 6.71 -16.20 -27.57
C PRO A 100 7.62 -17.06 -28.47
N VAL A 101 7.82 -16.65 -29.72
CA VAL A 101 8.64 -17.36 -30.71
C VAL A 101 9.88 -16.53 -31.03
N GLY A 102 11.05 -17.15 -31.01
CA GLY A 102 12.32 -16.49 -31.33
C GLY A 102 13.54 -17.24 -30.79
N VAL A 103 14.73 -16.73 -31.08
CA VAL A 103 15.98 -17.21 -30.49
C VAL A 103 16.26 -16.52 -29.16
N ASP A 104 17.20 -17.03 -28.35
CA ASP A 104 17.66 -16.37 -27.11
C ASP A 104 16.57 -16.14 -26.05
N ALA A 105 15.66 -17.10 -25.87
CA ALA A 105 14.69 -17.09 -24.75
C ALA A 105 15.43 -16.93 -23.40
N PRO A 106 14.95 -16.13 -22.43
CA PRO A 106 13.62 -15.50 -22.38
C PRO A 106 13.54 -14.17 -23.16
N THR A 107 14.62 -13.70 -23.75
CA THR A 107 14.71 -12.39 -24.42
C THR A 107 14.38 -12.43 -25.91
N PHE A 108 13.53 -13.36 -26.35
CA PHE A 108 13.18 -13.67 -27.75
C PHE A 108 13.59 -12.62 -28.79
N ASN A 109 14.63 -12.94 -29.58
CA ASN A 109 15.26 -12.05 -30.56
C ASN A 109 15.93 -10.80 -29.94
N LYS A 110 16.60 -10.97 -28.80
CA LYS A 110 17.29 -9.92 -28.01
C LYS A 110 16.39 -8.78 -27.53
N THR A 111 15.08 -8.98 -27.54
CA THR A 111 14.12 -8.07 -26.92
C THR A 111 14.07 -8.36 -25.43
N ASN A 112 14.17 -7.34 -24.58
CA ASN A 112 14.12 -7.56 -23.13
C ASN A 112 12.84 -8.29 -22.73
N ALA A 113 12.98 -9.35 -21.94
CA ALA A 113 11.86 -9.92 -21.22
C ALA A 113 11.50 -8.99 -20.07
N THR A 114 10.22 -8.78 -19.84
CA THR A 114 9.72 -7.95 -18.73
C THR A 114 9.08 -8.83 -17.67
N GLY A 115 8.92 -8.30 -16.48
CA GLY A 115 8.17 -8.96 -15.43
C GLY A 115 7.64 -7.97 -14.40
N TYR A 116 6.61 -8.41 -13.68
CA TYR A 116 5.93 -7.64 -12.66
C TYR A 116 5.69 -8.49 -11.42
N LEU A 117 6.05 -7.96 -10.24
CA LEU A 117 5.73 -8.56 -8.95
C LEU A 117 4.93 -7.57 -8.10
N LEU A 118 3.89 -8.06 -7.44
CA LEU A 118 3.29 -7.39 -6.28
C LEU A 118 3.71 -8.18 -5.05
N THR A 119 4.44 -7.54 -4.13
CA THR A 119 4.96 -8.21 -2.94
C THR A 119 4.65 -7.40 -1.70
N ASN A 120 4.16 -8.06 -0.65
CA ASN A 120 4.09 -7.52 0.71
C ASN A 120 5.25 -8.01 1.59
N ASP A 121 6.10 -8.88 1.06
CA ASP A 121 7.30 -9.40 1.72
C ASP A 121 8.53 -8.57 1.33
N ILE A 122 8.68 -7.37 1.90
CA ILE A 122 9.85 -6.49 1.65
C ILE A 122 10.41 -5.97 2.97
N GLY A 123 10.61 -6.87 3.94
CA GLY A 123 11.02 -6.47 5.28
C GLY A 123 9.96 -5.61 5.97
N ASN A 124 10.38 -4.52 6.64
CA ASN A 124 9.50 -3.61 7.37
C ASN A 124 8.78 -2.57 6.47
N GLU A 125 8.73 -2.81 5.16
CA GLU A 125 8.17 -1.86 4.20
C GLU A 125 6.74 -2.23 3.78
N TYR A 126 6.03 -1.22 3.31
CA TYR A 126 4.71 -1.36 2.72
C TYR A 126 4.74 -2.23 1.45
N PRO A 127 3.60 -2.79 1.02
CA PRO A 127 3.54 -3.53 -0.23
C PRO A 127 4.17 -2.73 -1.38
N ALA A 128 4.94 -3.39 -2.25
CA ALA A 128 5.55 -2.73 -3.41
C ALA A 128 5.27 -3.49 -4.70
N LYS A 129 5.32 -2.71 -5.78
CA LYS A 129 5.33 -3.16 -7.16
C LYS A 129 6.77 -3.20 -7.64
N ILE A 130 7.21 -4.35 -8.10
CA ILE A 130 8.54 -4.55 -8.68
C ILE A 130 8.36 -4.71 -10.18
N TYR A 131 8.94 -3.79 -10.95
CA TYR A 131 9.03 -3.90 -12.40
C TYR A 131 10.45 -4.29 -12.75
N TYR A 132 10.64 -5.34 -13.55
CA TYR A 132 11.98 -5.78 -13.90
C TYR A 132 12.09 -6.13 -15.38
N ASN A 133 13.32 -6.00 -15.88
CA ASN A 133 13.71 -6.40 -17.22
C ASN A 133 14.84 -7.43 -17.12
N ILE A 134 14.76 -8.46 -17.95
CA ILE A 134 15.86 -9.39 -18.21
C ILE A 134 16.40 -9.03 -19.59
N SER A 135 17.67 -8.66 -19.63
CA SER A 135 18.38 -8.27 -20.86
C SER A 135 19.51 -9.23 -21.15
N LEU A 136 19.76 -9.53 -22.42
CA LEU A 136 20.90 -10.33 -22.87
C LEU A 136 22.07 -9.43 -23.30
N SER A 137 23.25 -9.67 -22.73
CA SER A 137 24.51 -9.03 -23.14
C SER A 137 25.54 -10.12 -23.44
N GLY A 138 25.98 -10.21 -24.69
CA GLY A 138 26.78 -11.35 -25.15
C GLY A 138 25.99 -12.65 -24.97
N THR A 139 26.50 -13.55 -24.13
CA THR A 139 25.86 -14.82 -23.75
C THR A 139 25.34 -14.82 -22.31
N THR A 140 25.09 -13.64 -21.73
CA THR A 140 24.72 -13.54 -20.32
C THR A 140 23.44 -12.73 -20.14
N TRP A 141 22.46 -13.31 -19.48
CA TRP A 141 21.27 -12.61 -19.02
C TRP A 141 21.53 -11.91 -17.69
N LYS A 142 21.02 -10.69 -17.59
CA LYS A 142 21.07 -9.86 -16.38
C LYS A 142 19.70 -9.25 -16.12
N LEU A 143 19.33 -9.17 -14.84
CA LEU A 143 18.11 -8.50 -14.40
C LEU A 143 18.41 -7.08 -13.94
N SER A 144 17.58 -6.13 -14.36
CA SER A 144 17.45 -4.79 -13.78
C SER A 144 16.02 -4.62 -13.26
N TYR A 145 15.84 -3.84 -12.19
CA TYR A 145 14.53 -3.67 -11.57
C TYR A 145 14.32 -2.26 -11.02
N LEU A 146 13.05 -1.89 -10.87
CA LEU A 146 12.56 -0.70 -10.22
C LEU A 146 11.55 -1.12 -9.15
N VAL A 147 11.70 -0.56 -7.94
CA VAL A 147 10.76 -0.75 -6.83
C VAL A 147 9.86 0.48 -6.74
N SER A 148 8.55 0.25 -6.72
CA SER A 148 7.53 1.26 -6.47
C SER A 148 6.74 0.86 -5.23
N SER A 149 7.14 1.41 -4.08
CA SER A 149 6.47 1.16 -2.81
C SER A 149 5.12 1.86 -2.76
N SER A 150 4.12 1.22 -2.14
CA SER A 150 2.77 1.79 -1.99
C SER A 150 2.76 3.04 -1.12
N CYS A 151 3.54 3.02 -0.05
CA CYS A 151 3.76 4.18 0.80
C CYS A 151 5.26 4.40 0.97
N VAL A 152 5.63 5.65 1.22
CA VAL A 152 7.01 6.06 1.50
C VAL A 152 7.08 6.72 2.87
N SER A 153 8.26 6.69 3.49
CA SER A 153 8.52 7.45 4.72
C SER A 153 8.12 8.93 4.53
N PRO A 154 7.44 9.57 5.52
CA PRO A 154 7.27 9.16 6.92
C PRO A 154 5.94 8.44 7.22
N SER A 155 5.34 7.75 6.25
CA SER A 155 4.10 6.99 6.50
C SER A 155 4.33 5.96 7.60
N VAL A 156 3.30 5.76 8.43
CA VAL A 156 3.27 4.82 9.57
C VAL A 156 2.24 3.71 9.35
N SER A 157 1.20 4.00 8.56
CA SER A 157 0.14 3.04 8.25
C SER A 157 -0.17 3.03 6.75
N PHE A 158 -0.44 1.84 6.24
CA PHE A 158 -0.99 1.58 4.90
C PHE A 158 -2.38 0.98 5.07
N ILE A 159 -3.34 1.48 4.30
CA ILE A 159 -4.70 0.95 4.29
C ILE A 159 -5.11 0.75 2.84
N GLN A 160 -5.60 -0.45 2.55
CA GLN A 160 -6.31 -0.74 1.31
C GLN A 160 -7.81 -0.83 1.61
N HIS A 161 -8.59 0.02 0.96
CA HIS A 161 -10.04 0.08 1.14
C HIS A 161 -10.76 -0.95 0.26
N SER A 162 -12.04 -1.19 0.58
CA SER A 162 -12.90 -2.11 -0.17
C SER A 162 -13.15 -1.68 -1.62
N ASP A 163 -13.02 -0.38 -1.93
CA ASP A 163 -13.12 0.14 -3.30
C ASP A 163 -11.79 0.04 -4.08
N GLY A 164 -10.76 -0.56 -3.48
CA GLY A 164 -9.43 -0.70 -4.05
C GLY A 164 -8.54 0.55 -3.92
N SER A 165 -9.06 1.66 -3.39
CA SER A 165 -8.23 2.83 -3.07
C SER A 165 -7.24 2.49 -1.94
N VAL A 166 -6.09 3.18 -1.96
CA VAL A 166 -5.04 3.01 -0.96
C VAL A 166 -4.70 4.35 -0.36
N VAL A 167 -4.58 4.42 0.96
CA VAL A 167 -4.11 5.59 1.69
C VAL A 167 -2.93 5.25 2.60
N CYS A 168 -1.99 6.19 2.64
CA CYS A 168 -0.82 6.17 3.49
C CYS A 168 -1.01 7.25 4.55
N ILE A 169 -0.95 6.88 5.83
CA ILE A 169 -1.15 7.80 6.95
C ILE A 169 0.18 8.04 7.65
N ALA A 170 0.49 9.31 7.88
CA ALA A 170 1.61 9.76 8.70
C ALA A 170 1.10 10.64 9.84
N ILE A 171 1.84 10.67 10.95
CA ILE A 171 1.61 11.62 12.04
C ILE A 171 2.82 12.54 12.19
N TYR A 172 2.54 13.83 12.32
CA TYR A 172 3.54 14.80 12.72
C TYR A 172 3.28 15.22 14.15
N ILE A 173 4.33 15.27 14.97
CA ILE A 173 4.28 15.64 16.38
C ILE A 173 5.03 16.96 16.56
N SER A 174 4.44 17.88 17.29
CA SER A 174 4.95 19.21 17.55
C SER A 174 5.13 19.46 19.04
N ASN A 175 6.18 20.20 19.38
CA ASN A 175 6.40 20.72 20.73
C ASN A 175 5.55 21.96 21.04
N GLY A 176 4.97 22.59 20.01
CA GLY A 176 4.05 23.73 20.12
C GLY A 176 2.64 23.40 19.64
N SER A 177 1.66 24.22 20.01
CA SER A 177 0.29 24.06 19.49
C SER A 177 0.25 24.44 18.00
N LEU A 178 -0.41 23.60 17.22
CA LEU A 178 -0.60 23.76 15.79
C LEU A 178 -2.00 24.31 15.48
N SER A 179 -2.07 25.36 14.66
CA SER A 179 -3.33 25.75 14.04
C SER A 179 -3.73 24.75 12.95
N TYR A 180 -4.99 24.80 12.54
CA TYR A 180 -5.47 24.03 11.37
C TYR A 180 -4.70 24.40 10.11
N THR A 181 -4.46 25.69 9.87
CA THR A 181 -3.70 26.19 8.72
C THR A 181 -2.27 25.69 8.71
N ASP A 182 -1.59 25.69 9.87
CA ASP A 182 -0.22 25.14 9.99
C ASP A 182 -0.20 23.65 9.65
N SER A 183 -1.23 22.93 10.06
CA SER A 183 -1.34 21.48 9.85
C SER A 183 -1.63 21.14 8.38
N VAL A 184 -2.48 21.92 7.71
CA VAL A 184 -2.70 21.83 6.26
C VAL A 184 -1.40 22.12 5.50
N ALA A 185 -0.69 23.18 5.88
CA ALA A 185 0.60 23.51 5.26
C ALA A 185 1.64 22.39 5.48
N GLY A 186 1.68 21.83 6.69
CA GLY A 186 2.53 20.69 7.05
C GLY A 186 2.34 19.52 6.10
N CYS A 187 1.10 19.03 5.95
CA CYS A 187 0.81 17.92 5.04
C CYS A 187 1.12 18.24 3.57
N LYS A 188 0.88 19.48 3.13
CA LYS A 188 1.19 19.90 1.75
C LYS A 188 2.68 19.81 1.42
N THR A 189 3.59 20.05 2.37
CA THR A 189 5.03 19.89 2.12
C THR A 189 5.44 18.45 1.81
N LEU A 190 4.60 17.48 2.18
CA LEU A 190 4.78 16.05 1.90
C LEU A 190 4.00 15.58 0.65
N GLY A 191 3.37 16.50 -0.08
CA GLY A 191 2.44 16.15 -1.17
C GLY A 191 1.19 15.41 -0.68
N ALA A 192 0.76 15.68 0.56
CA ALA A 192 -0.36 15.04 1.24
C ALA A 192 -1.43 16.08 1.63
N THR A 193 -2.59 15.60 2.10
CA THR A 193 -3.64 16.42 2.74
C THR A 193 -3.74 16.06 4.21
N LEU A 194 -4.52 16.82 5.00
CA LEU A 194 -4.94 16.29 6.30
C LEU A 194 -5.79 15.03 6.08
N LEU A 195 -5.75 14.11 7.05
CA LEU A 195 -6.52 12.88 7.00
C LEU A 195 -8.03 13.19 7.11
N SER A 196 -8.80 12.78 6.11
CA SER A 196 -10.26 12.63 6.22
C SER A 196 -10.60 11.18 6.59
N ILE A 197 -11.75 10.93 7.22
CA ILE A 197 -12.19 9.58 7.60
C ILE A 197 -13.30 9.15 6.64
N ASN A 198 -12.94 8.35 5.63
CA ASN A 198 -13.85 7.89 4.58
C ASN A 198 -14.36 6.48 4.82
N TYR A 199 -13.58 5.68 5.54
CA TYR A 199 -13.86 4.28 5.86
C TYR A 199 -13.68 4.01 7.37
N PRO A 200 -14.32 2.97 7.92
CA PRO A 200 -14.05 2.53 9.29
C PRO A 200 -12.56 2.25 9.55
N ALA A 201 -11.84 1.74 8.54
CA ALA A 201 -10.41 1.47 8.63
C ALA A 201 -9.57 2.74 8.84
N ASP A 202 -9.97 3.88 8.28
CA ASP A 202 -9.28 5.17 8.49
C ASP A 202 -9.32 5.59 9.96
N ALA A 203 -10.47 5.43 10.61
CA ALA A 203 -10.64 5.76 12.02
C ALA A 203 -9.79 4.86 12.91
N LEU A 204 -9.79 3.55 12.63
CA LEU A 204 -8.96 2.58 13.36
C LEU A 204 -7.47 2.88 13.19
N ALA A 205 -7.03 3.17 11.97
CA ALA A 205 -5.64 3.51 11.69
C ALA A 205 -5.22 4.85 12.31
N ALA A 206 -6.09 5.87 12.31
CA ALA A 206 -5.83 7.14 12.98
C ALA A 206 -5.57 6.93 14.47
N VAL A 207 -6.44 6.18 15.15
CA VAL A 207 -6.28 5.84 16.58
C VAL A 207 -5.02 5.01 16.80
N PHE A 208 -4.76 4.01 15.96
CA PHE A 208 -3.55 3.18 16.04
C PHE A 208 -2.28 4.03 15.94
N VAL A 209 -2.17 4.90 14.93
CA VAL A 209 -0.99 5.76 14.70
C VAL A 209 -0.80 6.73 15.87
N ILE A 210 -1.87 7.36 16.35
CA ILE A 210 -1.81 8.26 17.52
C ILE A 210 -1.30 7.51 18.75
N ASN A 211 -1.84 6.33 19.02
CA ASN A 211 -1.47 5.53 20.20
C ASN A 211 -0.04 4.99 20.11
N TYR A 212 0.39 4.57 18.92
CA TYR A 212 1.75 4.10 18.67
C TYR A 212 2.79 5.17 19.01
N TYR A 213 2.47 6.45 18.75
CA TYR A 213 3.32 7.59 19.05
C TYR A 213 2.97 8.32 20.35
N TYR A 214 2.05 7.80 21.17
CA TYR A 214 1.54 8.51 22.35
C TYR A 214 2.65 8.98 23.29
N ALA A 215 3.66 8.14 23.53
CA ALA A 215 4.78 8.45 24.41
C ALA A 215 5.67 9.62 23.92
N ASN A 216 5.57 9.99 22.64
CA ASN A 216 6.34 11.09 22.05
C ASN A 216 5.63 12.46 22.23
N PHE A 217 4.37 12.47 22.66
CA PHE A 217 3.67 13.70 23.01
C PHE A 217 4.07 14.16 24.40
N LYS A 218 4.35 15.46 24.55
CA LYS A 218 4.83 16.05 25.82
C LYS A 218 3.81 16.04 26.96
N THR A 219 2.53 15.81 26.68
CA THR A 219 1.43 15.82 27.65
C THR A 219 0.49 14.63 27.40
N THR A 220 -0.27 14.24 28.42
CA THR A 220 -1.24 13.14 28.35
C THR A 220 -2.60 13.56 27.77
N ASN A 221 -2.91 14.86 27.81
CA ASN A 221 -4.11 15.43 27.21
C ASN A 221 -3.70 16.38 26.10
N PHE A 222 -4.16 16.11 24.87
CA PHE A 222 -3.83 16.90 23.69
C PHE A 222 -4.84 16.66 22.57
N TYR A 223 -4.75 17.49 21.54
CA TYR A 223 -5.48 17.30 20.29
C TYR A 223 -4.54 16.90 19.15
N VAL A 224 -5.05 16.11 18.22
CA VAL A 224 -4.42 15.81 16.93
C VAL A 224 -5.34 16.30 15.83
N ARG A 225 -4.80 17.14 14.93
CA ARG A 225 -5.57 17.72 13.82
C ARG A 225 -5.83 16.66 12.75
N ILE A 226 -7.07 16.65 12.27
CA ILE A 226 -7.50 15.92 11.08
C ILE A 226 -8.28 16.87 10.18
N ASP A 227 -8.62 16.42 8.99
CA ASP A 227 -9.25 17.28 7.99
C ASP A 227 -10.70 17.62 8.37
N GLY A 228 -11.12 18.82 7.99
CA GLY A 228 -12.47 19.33 8.22
C GLY A 228 -12.50 20.62 9.03
N GLN A 229 -12.89 21.70 8.37
CA GLN A 229 -13.18 23.00 9.00
C GLN A 229 -14.61 23.42 8.68
N ARG A 230 -15.41 23.78 9.68
CA ARG A 230 -16.79 24.24 9.47
C ARG A 230 -16.86 25.33 8.41
N THR A 231 -17.82 25.21 7.51
CA THR A 231 -18.16 26.28 6.57
C THR A 231 -18.63 27.52 7.33
N THR A 232 -18.49 28.70 6.72
CA THR A 232 -18.91 29.97 7.33
C THR A 232 -20.36 29.94 7.82
N ALA A 233 -21.28 29.33 7.05
CA ALA A 233 -22.68 29.17 7.42
C ALA A 233 -22.87 28.31 8.68
N CYS A 234 -22.05 27.27 8.85
CA CYS A 234 -22.13 26.34 9.97
C CYS A 234 -21.39 26.80 11.23
N GLN A 235 -20.62 27.89 11.17
CA GLN A 235 -19.96 28.45 12.35
C GLN A 235 -20.95 29.12 13.31
N SER A 236 -22.00 29.76 12.79
CA SER A 236 -23.05 30.42 13.58
C SER A 236 -24.17 29.47 14.01
N ALA A 237 -24.54 28.48 13.18
CA ALA A 237 -25.63 27.53 13.44
C ALA A 237 -25.20 26.07 13.22
N PRO A 238 -24.35 25.49 14.10
CA PRO A 238 -23.71 24.20 13.88
C PRO A 238 -24.64 22.97 13.99
N ASN A 239 -25.85 23.14 14.49
CA ASN A 239 -26.81 22.07 14.80
C ASN A 239 -27.86 21.82 13.72
N THR A 240 -27.84 22.57 12.61
CA THR A 240 -28.74 22.31 11.49
C THR A 240 -28.38 20.99 10.80
N ALA A 241 -29.35 20.36 10.13
CA ALA A 241 -29.13 19.08 9.44
C ALA A 241 -27.95 19.12 8.45
N ALA A 242 -27.77 20.24 7.73
CA ALA A 242 -26.66 20.42 6.80
C ALA A 242 -25.30 20.64 7.49
N CYS A 243 -25.30 21.12 8.74
CA CYS A 243 -24.08 21.43 9.50
C CYS A 243 -23.58 20.28 10.37
N VAL A 244 -24.40 19.26 10.58
CA VAL A 244 -24.01 18.00 11.24
C VAL A 244 -23.55 16.92 10.26
N SER A 245 -23.73 17.14 8.95
CA SER A 245 -23.24 16.26 7.88
C SER A 245 -21.89 16.73 7.33
N GLY A 246 -21.31 15.96 6.41
CA GLY A 246 -20.07 16.33 5.72
C GLY A 246 -20.14 17.66 4.98
N SER A 247 -21.31 18.07 4.48
CA SER A 247 -21.49 19.39 3.83
C SER A 247 -21.32 20.57 4.79
N GLY A 248 -21.35 20.32 6.10
CA GLY A 248 -21.12 21.33 7.12
C GLY A 248 -19.66 21.77 7.24
N PHE A 249 -18.74 21.08 6.55
CA PHE A 249 -17.30 21.25 6.67
C PHE A 249 -16.65 21.34 5.29
N ASN A 250 -15.60 22.15 5.21
CA ASN A 250 -14.63 22.18 4.11
C ASN A 250 -13.51 21.19 4.42
N PHE A 251 -13.25 20.30 3.45
CA PHE A 251 -12.16 19.34 3.49
C PHE A 251 -11.07 19.74 2.50
N THR A 252 -9.82 19.49 2.86
CA THR A 252 -8.67 19.64 1.98
C THR A 252 -8.45 18.38 1.13
N ASP A 253 -8.91 17.23 1.58
CA ASP A 253 -8.97 15.99 0.83
C ASP A 253 -10.05 16.05 -0.27
N LEU A 254 -9.62 16.07 -1.53
CA LEU A 254 -10.50 16.09 -2.70
C LEU A 254 -11.23 14.75 -2.92
N ASN A 255 -10.80 13.67 -2.25
CA ASN A 255 -11.41 12.35 -2.34
C ASN A 255 -12.35 12.05 -1.16
N TYR A 256 -12.62 13.03 -0.30
CA TYR A 256 -13.55 12.87 0.81
C TYR A 256 -14.93 12.40 0.32
N LYS A 257 -15.45 11.33 0.95
CA LYS A 257 -16.68 10.65 0.52
C LYS A 257 -17.96 11.30 1.05
N GLY A 258 -17.87 12.40 1.79
CA GLY A 258 -19.03 13.22 2.18
C GLY A 258 -19.75 12.81 3.47
N SER A 259 -19.29 11.78 4.18
CA SER A 259 -19.92 11.29 5.41
C SER A 259 -19.05 11.48 6.66
N LEU A 260 -19.70 11.73 7.81
CA LEU A 260 -19.08 11.84 9.13
C LEU A 260 -19.34 10.61 10.02
N ASP A 261 -19.94 9.54 9.47
CA ASP A 261 -20.42 8.38 10.23
C ASP A 261 -19.29 7.60 10.93
N TYR A 262 -18.09 7.65 10.37
CA TYR A 262 -16.95 6.86 10.85
C TYR A 262 -16.03 7.63 11.83
N TYR A 263 -16.31 8.89 12.12
CA TYR A 263 -15.42 9.73 12.94
C TYR A 263 -15.39 9.35 14.44
N ASN A 264 -16.30 8.47 14.91
CA ASN A 264 -16.35 8.04 16.31
C ASN A 264 -16.29 9.22 17.31
N TRP A 265 -17.32 10.06 17.25
CA TRP A 265 -17.39 11.33 17.99
C TRP A 265 -17.42 11.14 19.52
N THR A 266 -16.86 12.11 20.24
CA THR A 266 -17.05 12.26 21.69
C THR A 266 -18.50 12.55 22.03
N THR A 267 -19.12 13.47 21.28
CA THR A 267 -20.54 13.80 21.36
C THR A 267 -21.17 13.72 19.98
N ASN A 268 -20.88 14.69 19.10
CA ASN A 268 -21.26 14.69 17.69
C ASN A 268 -20.56 15.84 16.93
N SER A 269 -20.77 15.89 15.61
CA SER A 269 -20.22 16.92 14.71
C SER A 269 -20.75 18.34 14.94
N SER A 270 -21.81 18.57 15.74
CA SER A 270 -22.29 19.92 16.11
C SER A 270 -21.58 20.52 17.33
N ALA A 271 -20.70 19.76 17.99
CA ALA A 271 -20.01 20.20 19.20
C ALA A 271 -19.36 21.58 19.02
N LYS A 272 -19.56 22.44 20.02
CA LYS A 272 -19.01 23.80 20.09
C LYS A 272 -18.98 24.25 21.54
N VAL A 273 -17.80 24.23 22.16
CA VAL A 273 -17.60 24.68 23.55
C VAL A 273 -17.19 26.15 23.56
N ALA A 274 -16.26 26.52 22.69
CA ALA A 274 -15.80 27.89 22.47
C ALA A 274 -16.35 28.45 21.15
N ALA A 275 -16.36 29.78 21.04
CA ALA A 275 -16.88 30.47 19.87
C ALA A 275 -16.14 30.09 18.58
N ASP A 276 -14.85 29.73 18.66
CA ASP A 276 -13.99 29.40 17.54
C ASP A 276 -13.80 27.90 17.28
N ASP A 277 -14.57 27.05 17.98
CA ASP A 277 -14.57 25.59 17.79
C ASP A 277 -15.18 25.21 16.44
N HIS A 278 -14.31 25.15 15.44
CA HIS A 278 -14.69 24.99 14.04
C HIS A 278 -13.87 23.95 13.30
N CYS A 279 -12.86 23.33 13.90
CA CYS A 279 -12.00 22.36 13.24
C CYS A 279 -12.11 21.00 13.89
N ILE A 280 -12.19 19.96 13.07
CA ILE A 280 -12.24 18.59 13.55
C ILE A 280 -10.86 18.20 14.09
N VAL A 281 -10.87 17.52 15.23
CA VAL A 281 -9.68 16.98 15.89
C VAL A 281 -9.97 15.58 16.42
N TYR A 282 -8.94 14.77 16.59
CA TYR A 282 -8.96 13.71 17.59
C TYR A 282 -8.58 14.32 18.95
N ALA A 283 -9.50 14.23 19.92
CA ALA A 283 -9.23 14.50 21.32
C ALA A 283 -8.62 13.25 21.96
N VAL A 284 -7.41 13.41 22.48
CA VAL A 284 -6.68 12.38 23.22
C VAL A 284 -6.69 12.81 24.68
N LEU A 285 -7.59 12.20 25.46
CA LEU A 285 -7.80 12.52 26.87
C LEU A 285 -7.44 11.31 27.73
N GLY A 286 -6.28 11.34 28.36
CA GLY A 286 -5.72 10.18 29.06
C GLY A 286 -5.39 9.01 28.10
N SER A 287 -5.13 7.83 28.68
CA SER A 287 -4.54 6.70 27.93
C SER A 287 -5.48 5.93 27.00
N ASN A 288 -6.81 6.11 27.08
CA ASN A 288 -7.77 5.21 26.43
C ASN A 288 -8.94 5.89 25.68
N SER A 289 -9.00 7.23 25.59
CA SER A 289 -10.07 7.88 24.82
C SER A 289 -9.51 8.80 23.74
N THR A 290 -9.26 8.22 22.57
CA THR A 290 -9.03 8.95 21.32
C THR A 290 -10.33 8.96 20.53
N LYS A 291 -11.00 10.11 20.46
CA LYS A 291 -12.29 10.28 19.79
C LYS A 291 -12.34 11.59 19.00
N ALA A 292 -13.14 11.63 17.94
CA ALA A 292 -13.30 12.88 17.19
C ALA A 292 -14.09 13.92 17.99
N ASP A 293 -13.72 15.17 17.81
CA ASP A 293 -14.41 16.32 18.39
C ASP A 293 -14.21 17.56 17.50
N VAL A 294 -14.89 18.65 17.83
CA VAL A 294 -14.71 19.95 17.16
C VAL A 294 -14.10 20.95 18.14
N ARG A 295 -12.95 21.52 17.79
CA ARG A 295 -12.17 22.44 18.63
C ARG A 295 -11.64 23.62 17.85
N SER A 296 -11.10 24.62 18.56
CA SER A 296 -10.55 25.84 17.98
C SER A 296 -9.65 25.53 16.79
N CYS A 297 -9.89 26.17 15.66
CA CYS A 297 -8.99 26.09 14.49
C CYS A 297 -7.63 26.76 14.74
N THR A 298 -7.53 27.56 15.81
CA THR A 298 -6.31 28.26 16.21
C THR A 298 -5.69 27.55 17.42
N ASN A 299 -5.04 28.29 18.31
CA ASN A 299 -4.43 27.76 19.53
C ASN A 299 -5.26 28.04 20.78
N LYS A 300 -6.51 28.49 20.63
CA LYS A 300 -7.40 28.87 21.74
C LYS A 300 -8.25 27.68 22.19
N SER A 301 -7.59 26.65 22.69
CA SER A 301 -8.24 25.44 23.19
C SER A 301 -7.75 25.09 24.60
N PRO A 302 -8.54 24.38 25.42
CA PRO A 302 -8.12 23.92 26.76
C PRO A 302 -6.88 23.02 26.74
N TYR A 303 -6.66 22.30 25.64
CA TYR A 303 -5.47 21.50 25.38
C TYR A 303 -4.81 21.94 24.08
N LEU A 304 -3.51 21.71 23.98
CA LEU A 304 -2.73 22.05 22.79
C LEU A 304 -2.99 21.03 21.68
N ALA A 305 -3.05 21.51 20.44
CA ALA A 305 -3.01 20.63 19.28
C ALA A 305 -1.55 20.27 18.98
N LEU A 306 -1.10 19.12 19.45
CA LEU A 306 0.32 18.73 19.43
C LEU A 306 0.69 17.84 18.26
N GLY A 307 -0.24 17.56 17.36
CA GLY A 307 0.08 16.84 16.13
C GLY A 307 -0.98 17.00 15.07
N HIS A 308 -0.69 16.46 13.90
CA HIS A 308 -1.64 16.35 12.80
C HIS A 308 -1.42 15.06 12.02
N LEU A 309 -2.51 14.48 11.51
CA LEU A 309 -2.47 13.31 10.64
C LEU A 309 -2.53 13.75 9.19
N CYS A 310 -1.56 13.29 8.40
CA CYS A 310 -1.52 13.48 6.96
C CYS A 310 -1.92 12.20 6.24
N ALA A 311 -2.62 12.35 5.13
CA ALA A 311 -3.01 11.28 4.23
C ALA A 311 -2.46 11.54 2.83
N LYS A 312 -1.80 10.53 2.24
CA LYS A 312 -1.37 10.52 0.84
C LYS A 312 -1.97 9.31 0.15
N THR A 313 -2.39 9.47 -1.09
CA THR A 313 -2.79 8.33 -1.93
C THR A 313 -1.62 7.36 -2.08
N GLY A 314 -1.89 6.06 -1.94
CA GLY A 314 -0.87 5.05 -2.15
C GLY A 314 -0.48 4.92 -3.63
N TRP A 315 0.72 4.39 -3.88
CA TRP A 315 1.31 4.20 -5.21
C TRP A 315 1.61 5.50 -5.97
N SER A 316 1.62 6.65 -5.29
CA SER A 316 1.92 7.99 -5.85
C SER A 316 3.27 8.54 -5.45
#